data_AF-A0A534QX91-F1
#
_entry.id   AF-A0A534QX91-F1
#
_cell.length_a   1.000
_cell.length_b   1.000
_cell.length_c   1.000
_cell.angle_alpha   90.00
_cell.angle_beta   90.00
_cell.angle_gamma   90.00
#
_symmetry.space_group_name_H-M   'P 1'
#
loop_
_entity.id
_entity.type
_entity.pdbx_description
1 polymer ?
#
loop_
_entity_poly.entity_id
_entity_poly.type
_entity_poly.pdbx_seq_one_letter_code
_entity_poly.pdbx_strand_id
1 'polypeptide(L)' 'HGRITAAGCFLPLTTNPNVSKTLGTRHRAAIGLTEETDAAAIVVSEEDGMISLVREGKITRDVDAATLRTTLHRLLLA' A
#
# COMPACT_ATOMS: atom_id res chain seq x y z
N HIS A 1 -2.86 -6.24 -17.85
CA HIS A 1 -1.51 -5.82 -18.33
C HIS A 1 -0.42 -6.34 -17.39
N GLY A 2 -0.09 -7.64 -17.41
CA GLY A 2 0.82 -8.31 -16.45
C GLY A 2 2.30 -7.98 -16.62
N ARG A 3 2.64 -6.69 -16.67
CA ARG A 3 4.01 -6.17 -16.84
C ARG A 3 4.23 -5.06 -15.83
N ILE A 4 5.48 -4.87 -15.43
CA ILE A 4 5.88 -3.70 -14.63
C ILE A 4 5.89 -2.49 -15.56
N THR A 5 5.06 -1.48 -15.25
CA THR A 5 4.97 -0.26 -16.07
C THR A 5 6.15 0.67 -15.86
N ALA A 6 6.58 0.86 -14.61
CA ALA A 6 7.67 1.78 -14.23
C ALA A 6 8.25 1.42 -12.85
N ALA A 7 9.42 2.01 -12.53
CA ALA A 7 10.07 1.94 -11.22
C ALA A 7 10.70 3.30 -10.88
N GLY A 8 10.96 3.56 -9.59
CA GLY A 8 11.52 4.84 -9.13
C GLY A 8 10.55 6.02 -9.25
N CYS A 9 9.25 5.76 -9.24
CA CYS A 9 8.22 6.79 -9.39
C CYS A 9 8.09 7.65 -8.13
N PHE A 10 7.85 8.95 -8.33
CA PHE A 10 7.35 9.83 -7.29
C PHE A 10 5.85 9.65 -7.15
N LEU A 11 5.38 9.45 -5.91
CA LEU A 11 3.98 9.24 -5.58
C LEU A 11 3.52 10.33 -4.60
N PRO A 12 2.23 10.72 -4.64
CA PRO A 12 1.69 11.68 -3.68
C PRO A 12 1.78 11.11 -2.27
N LEU A 13 2.17 11.95 -1.31
CA LEU A 13 2.19 11.59 0.11
C LEU A 13 0.90 12.07 0.76
N THR A 14 0.28 11.21 1.56
CA THR A 14 -0.87 11.62 2.37
C THR A 14 -0.50 12.76 3.31
N THR A 15 -1.35 13.78 3.36
CA THR A 15 -1.27 14.91 4.32
C THR A 15 -2.21 14.73 5.51
N ASN A 16 -2.89 13.58 5.59
CA ASN A 16 -3.86 13.29 6.64
C ASN A 16 -3.17 13.25 8.03
N PRO A 17 -3.51 14.18 8.94
CA PRO A 17 -2.87 14.27 10.25
C PRO A 17 -3.18 13.09 11.18
N ASN A 18 -4.22 12.30 10.86
CA ASN A 18 -4.60 11.13 11.65
C ASN A 18 -3.75 9.88 11.35
N VAL A 19 -2.91 9.93 10.31
CA VAL A 19 -2.00 8.85 9.96
C VAL A 19 -0.88 8.76 11.00
N SER A 20 -0.65 7.55 11.54
CA SER A 20 0.36 7.33 12.58
C SER A 20 1.71 7.94 12.22
N LYS A 21 2.34 8.63 13.19
CA LYS A 21 3.67 9.24 13.03
C LYS A 21 4.77 8.20 12.81
N THR A 22 4.56 6.96 13.26
CA THR A 22 5.49 5.84 13.06
C THR A 22 5.52 5.33 11.61
N LEU A 23 4.59 5.76 10.76
CA LEU A 23 4.59 5.37 9.36
C LEU A 23 5.58 6.22 8.55
N GLY A 24 6.58 5.54 7.98
CA GLY A 24 7.56 6.12 7.08
C GLY A 24 7.00 6.54 5.71
N THR A 25 7.88 7.06 4.86
CA THR A 25 7.51 7.66 3.56
C THR A 25 6.84 6.68 2.60
N ARG A 26 7.25 5.40 2.54
CA ARG A 26 6.59 4.38 1.70
C ARG A 26 5.13 4.17 2.07
N HIS A 27 4.82 4.14 3.36
CA HIS A 27 3.45 4.02 3.84
C HIS A 27 2.63 5.26 3.48
N ARG A 28 3.19 6.46 3.66
CA ARG A 28 2.51 7.72 3.31
C ARG A 28 2.26 7.84 1.80
N ALA A 29 3.20 7.37 0.98
CA ALA A 29 3.05 7.31 -0.47
C ALA A 29 1.95 6.33 -0.89
N ALA A 30 1.91 5.15 -0.28
CA ALA A 30 0.85 4.18 -0.53
C ALA A 30 -0.53 4.72 -0.12
N ILE A 31 -0.63 5.38 1.03
CA ILE A 31 -1.89 6.01 1.47
C ILE A 31 -2.28 7.11 0.48
N GLY A 32 -1.39 8.07 0.21
CA GLY A 32 -1.68 9.18 -0.70
C GLY A 32 -2.08 8.74 -2.10
N LEU A 33 -1.37 7.75 -2.67
CA LEU A 33 -1.73 7.20 -3.99
C LEU A 33 -3.14 6.60 -4.00
N THR A 34 -3.50 5.86 -2.97
CA THR A 34 -4.81 5.19 -2.87
C THR A 34 -5.93 6.07 -2.33
N GLU A 35 -5.61 7.28 -1.86
CA GLU A 35 -6.61 8.33 -1.57
C GLU A 35 -7.11 8.96 -2.88
N GLU A 36 -6.24 9.07 -3.89
CA GLU A 36 -6.54 9.74 -5.17
C GLU A 36 -6.94 8.76 -6.29
N THR A 37 -6.76 7.45 -6.09
CA THR A 37 -6.97 6.42 -7.11
C THR A 37 -7.64 5.17 -6.53
N ASP A 38 -8.17 4.31 -7.40
CA ASP A 38 -8.69 2.98 -7.05
C ASP A 38 -7.59 1.91 -6.92
N ALA A 39 -6.31 2.32 -6.95
CA ALA A 39 -5.19 1.42 -6.86
C ALA A 39 -5.15 0.67 -5.52
N ALA A 40 -4.55 -0.52 -5.54
CA ALA A 40 -4.12 -1.23 -4.35
C ALA A 40 -2.59 -1.14 -4.25
N ALA A 41 -2.08 -0.80 -3.07
CA ALA A 41 -0.65 -0.68 -2.82
C ALA A 41 -0.20 -1.66 -1.73
N ILE A 42 0.93 -2.33 -1.97
CA ILE A 42 1.57 -3.22 -1.00
C ILE A 42 2.85 -2.54 -0.52
N VAL A 43 3.05 -2.49 0.78
CA VAL A 43 4.23 -1.90 1.40
C VAL A 43 4.92 -2.94 2.26
N VAL A 44 6.23 -3.10 2.06
CA VAL A 44 7.09 -3.84 2.99
C VAL A 44 7.89 -2.82 3.79
N SER A 45 7.73 -2.87 5.10
CA SER A 45 8.47 -2.03 6.03
C SER A 45 9.96 -2.37 6.02
N GLU A 46 10.82 -1.35 5.91
CA GLU A 46 12.28 -1.53 5.96
C GLU A 46 12.77 -1.88 7.36
N GLU A 47 12.03 -1.47 8.39
CA GLU A 47 12.45 -1.54 9.79
C GLU A 47 12.25 -2.96 10.36
N ASP A 48 11.10 -3.56 10.07
CA ASP A 48 10.64 -4.81 10.70
C ASP A 48 10.19 -5.87 9.68
N GLY A 49 10.22 -5.56 8.37
CA GLY A 49 9.80 -6.48 7.31
C GLY A 49 8.29 -6.72 7.26
N MET A 50 7.48 -6.02 8.08
CA MET A 50 6.03 -6.20 8.08
C MET A 50 5.43 -5.79 6.74
N ILE A 51 4.48 -6.59 6.27
CA ILE A 51 3.73 -6.31 5.05
C ILE A 51 2.45 -5.56 5.41
N SER A 52 2.16 -4.51 4.66
CA SER A 52 0.93 -3.75 4.75
C SER A 52 0.23 -3.69 3.39
N LEU A 53 -1.10 -3.80 3.40
CA LEU A 53 -1.94 -3.55 2.25
C LEU A 53 -2.64 -2.21 2.43
N VAL A 54 -2.65 -1.38 1.39
CA VAL A 54 -3.28 -0.06 1.40
C VAL A 54 -4.24 0.05 0.23
N ARG A 55 -5.46 0.51 0.50
CA ARG A 55 -6.51 0.71 -0.49
C ARG A 55 -7.51 1.76 0.01
N GLU A 56 -8.00 2.63 -0.86
CA GLU A 56 -8.98 3.67 -0.51
C GLU A 56 -8.52 4.51 0.69
N GLY A 57 -7.23 4.84 0.75
CA GLY A 57 -6.61 5.57 1.86
C GLY A 57 -6.52 4.82 3.20
N LYS A 58 -6.95 3.56 3.27
CA LYS A 58 -6.93 2.74 4.49
C LYS A 58 -5.77 1.75 4.44
N ILE A 59 -5.04 1.66 5.55
CA ILE A 59 -3.91 0.74 5.73
C ILE A 59 -4.30 -0.43 6.64
N THR A 60 -4.09 -1.65 6.15
CA THR A 60 -4.11 -2.88 6.95
C THR A 60 -2.66 -3.33 7.13
N ARG A 61 -2.19 -3.34 8.38
CA ARG A 61 -0.80 -3.68 8.75
C ARG A 61 -0.70 -5.14 9.15
N ASP A 62 0.54 -5.65 9.16
CA ASP A 62 0.89 -7.00 9.63
C ASP A 62 0.10 -8.10 8.90
N VAL A 63 0.08 -7.99 7.57
CA VAL A 63 -0.64 -8.94 6.71
C VAL A 63 0.29 -10.11 6.40
N ASP A 64 -0.12 -11.31 6.79
CA ASP A 64 0.62 -12.52 6.42
C ASP A 64 0.51 -12.82 4.90
N ALA A 65 1.45 -13.62 4.39
CA ALA A 65 1.52 -13.93 2.96
C ALA A 65 0.28 -14.65 2.41
N ALA A 66 -0.37 -15.51 3.21
CA ALA A 66 -1.55 -16.27 2.78
C ALA A 66 -2.79 -15.34 2.67
N THR A 67 -2.97 -14.47 3.66
CA THR A 67 -4.00 -13.43 3.69
C THR A 67 -3.79 -12.43 2.56
N LEU A 68 -2.55 -11.97 2.33
CA LEU A 68 -2.21 -11.09 1.23
C LEU A 68 -2.56 -11.72 -0.11
N ARG A 69 -2.11 -12.96 -0.35
CA ARG A 69 -2.40 -13.68 -1.61
C ARG A 69 -3.89 -13.81 -1.86
N THR A 70 -4.66 -14.20 -0.85
CA THR A 70 -6.11 -14.37 -0.96
C THR A 70 -6.79 -13.04 -1.26
N THR A 71 -6.36 -11.97 -0.59
CA THR A 71 -6.90 -10.61 -0.79
C THR A 71 -6.59 -10.10 -2.19
N LEU A 72 -5.37 -10.27 -2.69
CA LEU A 72 -4.99 -9.86 -4.04
C LEU A 72 -5.73 -10.66 -5.12
N HIS A 73 -5.90 -11.97 -4.93
CA HIS A 73 -6.72 -12.78 -5.84
C HIS A 73 -8.15 -12.24 -5.92
N ARG A 74 -8.75 -11.87 -4.78
CA ARG A 74 -10.09 -11.28 -4.76
C ARG A 74 -10.14 -9.91 -5.42
N LEU A 75 -9.14 -9.05 -5.21
CA LEU A 75 -9.13 -7.69 -5.73
C LEU A 75 -8.87 -7.63 -7.24
N LEU A 76 -8.04 -8.53 -7.78
CA LEU A 76 -7.57 -8.45 -9.17
C LEU A 76 -8.30 -9.38 -10.14
N LEU A 77 -9.07 -10.36 -9.62
CA LEU A 77 -9.85 -11.31 -10.43
C LEU A 77 -11.36 -11.12 -10.27
N ALA A 78 -11.80 -10.09 -9.54
CA ALA A 78 -13.19 -9.66 -9.51
C ALA A 78 -13.58 -8.96 -10.82
#